data_AF-A0A673AAR4-F1
#
_entry.id   AF-A0A673AAR4-F1
#
_cell.length_a   1.000
_cell.length_b   1.000
_cell.length_c   1.000
_cell.angle_alpha   90.00
_cell.angle_beta   90.00
_cell.angle_gamma   90.00
#
_symmetry.space_group_name_H-M   'P 1'
#
loop_
_entity.id
_entity.type
_entity.pdbx_description
1 polymer ?
#
loop_
_entity_poly.entity_id
_entity_poly.type
_entity_poly.pdbx_seq_one_letter_code
_entity_poly.pdbx_strand_id
1 'polypeptide(L)'
;YSISSKRRMSNEMAKTQPMISSRELKDGLKLPVSTVTIRGHLCEANLSARSPCRVPLLKKDMLKRIQFAKEHINRPKEKWRKLMKV
;
A
#
# COMPACT_ATOMS: atom_id res chain seq x y z
N TYR A 1 1.88 26.80 16.14
CA TYR A 1 2.83 25.73 15.74
C TYR A 1 3.30 25.94 14.32
N SER A 2 4.61 25.93 14.09
CA SER A 2 5.17 26.08 12.73
C SER A 2 4.91 24.83 11.87
N ILE A 3 5.01 25.00 10.55
CA ILE A 3 4.85 23.92 9.55
C ILE A 3 5.89 22.80 9.80
N SER A 4 7.11 23.17 10.20
CA SER A 4 8.18 22.22 10.53
C SER A 4 7.84 21.34 11.74
N SER A 5 7.22 21.89 12.79
CA SER A 5 6.75 21.12 13.95
C SER A 5 5.67 20.11 13.55
N LYS A 6 4.70 20.52 12.71
CA LYS A 6 3.63 19.64 12.21
C LYS A 6 4.17 18.50 11.35
N ARG A 7 5.20 18.76 10.53
CA ARG A 7 5.91 17.73 9.74
C ARG A 7 6.57 16.69 10.65
N ARG A 8 7.29 17.14 11.69
CA ARG A 8 7.94 16.26 12.65
C ARG A 8 6.92 15.36 13.37
N MET A 9 5.81 15.92 13.84
CA MET A 9 4.75 15.14 14.50
C MET A 9 4.14 14.09 13.58
N SER A 10 3.89 14.42 12.30
CA SER A 10 3.39 13.45 11.31
C SER A 10 4.34 12.28 11.12
N ASN A 11 5.65 12.53 11.10
CA ASN A 11 6.65 11.47 10.95
C ASN A 11 6.70 10.57 12.19
N GLU A 12 6.64 11.13 13.40
CA GLU A 12 6.62 10.36 14.64
C GLU A 12 5.35 9.51 14.77
N MET A 13 4.20 10.05 14.38
CA MET A 13 2.94 9.29 14.33
C MET A 13 3.01 8.13 13.34
N ALA A 14 3.57 8.37 12.15
CA ALA A 14 3.73 7.32 11.15
C ALA A 14 4.75 6.23 11.56
N LYS A 15 5.77 6.56 12.36
CA LYS A 15 6.71 5.58 12.92
C LYS A 15 6.07 4.73 14.02
N THR A 16 5.32 5.35 14.93
CA THR A 16 4.65 4.65 16.05
C THR A 16 3.46 3.82 15.57
N GLN A 17 2.78 4.25 14.50
CA GLN A 17 1.64 3.57 13.91
C GLN A 17 1.81 3.44 12.39
N PRO A 18 2.56 2.46 11.89
CA PRO A 18 2.87 2.32 10.44
C PRO A 18 1.65 2.06 9.55
N MET A 19 0.50 1.73 10.15
CA MET A 19 -0.77 1.52 9.46
C MET A 19 -1.63 2.79 9.35
N ILE A 20 -1.21 3.90 9.99
CA ILE A 20 -1.98 5.14 9.98
C ILE A 20 -2.06 5.71 8.55
N SER A 21 -3.27 6.08 8.13
CA SER A 21 -3.48 6.63 6.79
C SER A 21 -3.12 8.11 6.73
N SER A 22 -2.75 8.58 5.53
CA SER A 22 -2.58 10.03 5.27
C SER A 22 -3.83 10.87 5.55
N ARG A 23 -5.03 10.26 5.55
CA ARG A 23 -6.29 10.93 5.91
C ARG A 23 -6.39 11.11 7.43
N GLU A 24 -6.15 10.05 8.18
CA GLU A 24 -6.12 10.09 9.65
C GLU A 24 -5.04 11.03 10.18
N LEU A 25 -3.86 11.08 9.55
CA LEU A 25 -2.83 12.07 9.88
C LEU A 25 -3.28 13.51 9.61
N LYS A 26 -4.00 13.75 8.51
CA LYS A 26 -4.51 15.09 8.17
C LYS A 26 -5.53 15.57 9.20
N ASP A 27 -6.47 14.70 9.55
CA ASP A 27 -7.58 15.03 10.45
C ASP A 27 -7.09 15.11 11.91
N GLY A 28 -6.24 14.17 12.34
CA GLY A 28 -5.66 14.13 13.68
C GLY A 28 -4.75 15.32 13.99
N LEU A 29 -3.95 15.77 13.01
CA LEU A 29 -3.04 16.91 13.18
C LEU A 29 -3.62 18.24 12.66
N LYS A 30 -4.88 18.24 12.18
CA LYS A 30 -5.59 19.38 11.59
C LYS A 30 -4.68 20.15 10.61
N LEU A 31 -4.16 19.43 9.63
CA LEU A 31 -3.21 19.97 8.66
C LEU A 31 -3.97 20.68 7.52
N PRO A 32 -3.63 21.95 7.19
CA PRO A 32 -4.24 22.67 6.06
C PRO A 32 -3.62 22.25 4.71
N VAL A 33 -3.05 21.04 4.61
CA VAL A 33 -2.39 20.55 3.40
C VAL A 33 -3.13 19.35 2.84
N SER A 34 -2.92 19.10 1.55
CA SER A 34 -3.52 17.96 0.87
C SER A 34 -2.93 16.63 1.39
N THR A 35 -3.70 15.55 1.28
CA THR A 35 -3.19 14.20 1.60
C THR A 35 -2.06 13.78 0.66
N VAL A 36 -1.99 14.33 -0.55
CA VAL A 36 -0.90 14.10 -1.51
C VAL A 36 0.41 14.65 -0.96
N THR A 37 0.40 15.88 -0.44
CA THR A 37 1.55 16.53 0.17
C THR A 37 2.04 15.76 1.40
N ILE A 38 1.11 15.28 2.24
CA ILE A 38 1.45 14.46 3.41
C ILE A 38 2.16 13.17 2.95
N ARG A 39 1.63 12.48 1.94
CA ARG A 39 2.27 11.28 1.39
C ARG A 39 3.66 11.57 0.80
N GLY A 40 3.82 12.66 0.06
CA GLY A 40 5.11 13.07 -0.49
C GLY A 40 6.16 13.23 0.61
N HIS A 41 5.84 13.97 1.68
CA HIS A 41 6.74 14.15 2.81
C HIS A 41 7.08 12.85 3.55
N LEU A 42 6.10 11.94 3.71
CA LEU A 42 6.35 10.63 4.32
C LEU A 42 7.29 9.79 3.44
N CYS A 43 7.08 9.79 2.12
CA CYS A 43 7.97 9.11 1.17
C CYS A 43 9.40 9.67 1.20
N GLU A 44 9.58 11.00 1.24
CA GLU A 44 10.89 11.65 1.40
C GLU A 44 11.59 11.20 2.69
N ALA A 45 10.82 10.92 3.74
CA ALA A 45 11.33 10.43 5.02
C ALA A 45 11.47 8.89 5.08
N ASN A 46 11.28 8.17 3.96
CA ASN A 46 11.26 6.70 3.89
C ASN A 46 10.22 6.02 4.81
N LEU A 47 9.09 6.69 5.07
CA LEU A 47 8.01 6.19 5.90
C LEU A 47 6.83 5.67 5.06
N SER A 48 6.06 4.75 5.64
CA SER A 48 4.84 4.24 5.03
C SER A 48 3.82 5.36 4.83
N ALA A 49 3.53 5.66 3.56
CA ALA A 49 2.58 6.69 3.17
C ALA A 49 1.24 6.11 2.67
N ARG A 50 1.12 4.79 2.55
CA ARG A 50 -0.01 4.11 1.94
C ARG A 50 -0.78 3.29 2.98
N SER A 51 -2.09 3.38 2.92
CA SER A 51 -2.97 2.49 3.67
C SER A 51 -2.83 1.05 3.17
N PRO A 52 -2.92 0.04 4.05
CA PRO A 52 -2.94 -1.35 3.64
C PRO A 52 -4.10 -1.61 2.67
N CYS A 53 -3.85 -2.45 1.67
CA CYS A 53 -4.86 -2.81 0.67
C CYS A 53 -5.98 -3.62 1.36
N ARG A 54 -7.24 -3.21 1.17
CA ARG A 54 -8.43 -3.89 1.73
C ARG A 54 -8.77 -5.21 1.04
N VAL A 55 -8.11 -5.54 -0.07
CA VAL A 55 -8.29 -6.85 -0.73
C VAL A 55 -7.76 -7.96 0.17
N PRO A 56 -8.36 -9.16 0.16
CA PRO A 56 -7.83 -10.27 0.93
C PRO A 56 -6.40 -10.55 0.46
N LEU A 57 -5.44 -10.27 1.34
CA LEU A 57 -4.12 -10.87 1.26
C LEU A 57 -4.34 -12.37 1.12
N LEU A 58 -3.81 -12.95 0.05
CA LEU A 58 -4.02 -14.31 -0.41
C LEU A 58 -3.76 -15.32 0.71
N LYS A 59 -4.77 -15.67 1.53
CA LYS A 59 -4.56 -16.49 2.73
C LYS A 59 -5.07 -17.93 2.61
N LYS A 60 -6.11 -18.20 1.81
CA LYS A 60 -6.74 -19.54 1.81
C LYS A 60 -6.07 -20.59 0.91
N ASP A 61 -5.52 -20.21 -0.25
CA ASP A 61 -4.97 -21.17 -1.23
C ASP A 61 -3.61 -20.72 -1.81
N MET A 62 -2.81 -19.97 -1.04
CA MET A 62 -1.52 -19.46 -1.50
C MET A 62 -0.62 -20.57 -2.08
N LEU A 63 -0.52 -21.70 -1.38
CA LEU A 63 0.28 -22.85 -1.81
C LEU A 63 -0.23 -23.46 -3.12
N LYS A 64 -1.55 -23.69 -3.25
CA LYS A 64 -2.14 -24.23 -4.49
C LYS A 64 -1.94 -23.28 -5.67
N ARG A 65 -1.99 -21.98 -5.45
CA ARG A 65 -1.73 -20.96 -6.49
C ARG A 65 -0.26 -20.91 -6.89
N ILE A 66 0.66 -21.00 -5.94
CA ILE A 66 2.10 -21.09 -6.23
C ILE A 66 2.39 -22.36 -7.01
N GLN A 67 1.81 -23.48 -6.60
CA GLN A 67 1.93 -24.77 -7.30
C GLN A 67 1.38 -24.67 -8.73
N PHE A 68 0.17 -24.15 -8.90
CA PHE A 68 -0.43 -23.91 -10.21
C PHE A 68 0.44 -23.01 -11.10
N ALA A 69 1.00 -21.92 -10.55
CA ALA A 69 1.87 -21.01 -11.29
C ALA A 69 3.18 -21.69 -11.73
N LYS A 70 3.80 -22.50 -10.86
CA LYS A 70 5.00 -23.28 -11.19
C LYS A 70 4.72 -24.31 -12.29
N GLU A 71 3.61 -25.04 -12.19
CA GLU A 71 3.21 -26.04 -13.19
C GLU A 71 2.93 -25.44 -14.57
N HIS A 72 2.43 -24.20 -14.61
CA HIS A 72 2.01 -23.56 -15.85
C HIS A 72 2.97 -22.46 -16.34
N ILE A 73 4.15 -22.32 -15.74
CA ILE A 73 5.12 -21.26 -16.07
C ILE A 73 5.59 -21.34 -17.53
N ASN A 74 5.77 -22.57 -18.05
CA ASN A 74 6.24 -22.84 -19.41
C ASN A 74 5.09 -23.15 -20.38
N ARG A 75 3.83 -22.87 -20.00
CA ARG A 75 2.69 -23.26 -20.83
C ARG A 75 2.63 -22.39 -22.10
N PRO A 76 2.53 -22.99 -23.31
CA PRO A 76 2.44 -22.24 -24.56
C PRO A 76 1.22 -21.32 -24.62
N LYS A 77 1.38 -20.14 -25.24
CA LYS A 77 0.35 -19.11 -25.36
C LYS A 77 -0.91 -19.59 -26.08
N GLU A 78 -0.80 -20.50 -27.06
CA GLU A 78 -1.96 -21.12 -27.72
C GLU A 78 -2.89 -21.85 -26.75
N LYS A 79 -2.33 -22.54 -25.74
CA LYS A 79 -3.13 -23.27 -24.75
C LYS A 79 -3.88 -22.32 -23.80
N TRP A 80 -3.33 -21.13 -23.54
CA TRP A 80 -4.02 -20.09 -22.77
C TRP A 80 -5.18 -19.47 -23.54
N ARG A 81 -5.02 -19.26 -24.86
CA ARG A 81 -6.10 -18.73 -25.71
C ARG A 81 -7.35 -19.60 -25.72
N LYS A 82 -7.19 -20.93 -25.58
CA LYS A 82 -8.35 -21.85 -25.49
C LYS A 82 -9.15 -21.71 -24.19
N LEU A 83 -8.51 -21.24 -23.12
CA LEU A 83 -9.12 -21.04 -21.79
C LEU A 83 -9.66 -19.62 -21.58
N MET A 84 -9.07 -18.62 -22.25
CA MET A 84 -9.49 -17.22 -22.16
C MET A 84 -10.56 -16.83 -23.20
N LYS A 85 -11.11 -17.79 -23.96
CA LYS A 85 -12.31 -17.55 -24.76
C LYS A 85 -13.50 -17.46 -23.81
N VAL A 86 -13.69 -16.27 -23.26
CA VAL A 86 -14.93 -15.72 -22.72
C VAL A 86 -15.37 -14.63 -23.69
#